data_AF-A0A0F6YJD7-F1
#
_entry.id   AF-A0A0F6YJD7-F1
#
_cell.length_a   1.000
_cell.length_b   1.000
_cell.length_c   1.000
_cell.angle_alpha   90.00
_cell.angle_beta   90.00
_cell.angle_gamma   90.00
#
_symmetry.space_group_name_H-M   'P 1'
#
loop_
_entity.id
_entity.type
_entity.pdbx_description
1 polymer ?
#
loop_
_entity_poly.entity_id
_entity_poly.type
_entity_poly.pdbx_seq_one_letter_code
_entity_poly.pdbx_strand_id
1 'polypeptide(L)'
;MSPRANFLLRAAVVLIMAMFVGAPTPGYVSGCSSGGSSVDPQEYCRGYNERTCARDRVAGRLDEPGYQACVGQIPLMCSGFNFGPGCNPTQSTVDACFSALVDPMRVGTDDISLPECQAVCGGSGGGFEPEGI
;
A
#
# COMPACT_ATOMS: atom_id res chain seq x y z
N MET A 1 15.11 7.10 -55.00
CA MET A 1 14.63 6.28 -53.86
C MET A 1 13.23 5.77 -54.19
N SER A 2 13.06 4.45 -54.28
CA SER A 2 11.86 3.82 -54.83
C SER A 2 10.66 3.97 -53.87
N PRO A 3 9.44 4.29 -54.35
CA PRO A 3 8.26 4.52 -53.49
C PRO A 3 7.88 3.30 -52.64
N ARG A 4 8.30 2.10 -53.07
CA ARG A 4 8.15 0.84 -52.32
C ARG A 4 8.99 0.79 -51.04
N ALA A 5 10.16 1.42 -51.03
CA ALA A 5 11.05 1.44 -49.87
C ALA A 5 10.49 2.29 -48.72
N ASN A 6 9.86 3.44 -49.04
CA ASN A 6 9.23 4.30 -48.04
C ASN A 6 8.00 3.65 -47.41
N PHE A 7 7.26 2.83 -48.16
CA PHE A 7 6.09 2.12 -47.63
C PHE A 7 6.49 0.99 -46.67
N LEU A 8 7.54 0.23 -47.03
CA LEU A 8 8.10 -0.81 -46.17
C LEU A 8 8.68 -0.24 -44.88
N LEU A 9 9.36 0.91 -44.96
CA LEU A 9 9.94 1.57 -43.79
C LEU A 9 8.86 2.08 -42.83
N ARG A 10 7.76 2.65 -43.35
CA ARG A 10 6.61 3.09 -42.54
C ARG A 10 5.88 1.92 -41.88
N ALA A 11 5.70 0.81 -42.60
CA ALA A 11 5.08 -0.40 -42.03
C ALA A 11 5.93 -1.00 -40.90
N ALA A 12 7.27 -1.00 -41.05
CA ALA A 12 8.18 -1.47 -40.01
C ALA A 12 8.11 -0.62 -38.74
N VAL A 13 8.03 0.71 -38.88
CA VAL A 13 7.93 1.62 -37.72
C VAL A 13 6.61 1.43 -36.95
N VAL A 14 5.49 1.23 -37.66
CA VAL A 14 4.18 0.98 -37.01
C VAL A 14 4.17 -0.36 -36.28
N LEU A 15 4.78 -1.40 -36.86
CA LEU A 15 4.88 -2.72 -36.23
C LEU A 15 5.74 -2.68 -34.94
N ILE A 16 6.85 -1.93 -34.95
CA ILE A 16 7.72 -1.76 -33.78
C ILE A 16 7.00 -0.97 -32.68
N MET A 17 6.24 0.09 -33.02
CA MET A 17 5.44 0.82 -32.02
C MET A 17 4.33 -0.03 -31.42
N ALA A 18 3.69 -0.90 -32.21
CA ALA A 18 2.64 -1.78 -31.69
C ALA A 18 3.15 -2.80 -30.66
N MET A 19 4.43 -3.20 -30.74
CA MET A 19 5.03 -4.12 -29.75
C MET A 19 5.33 -3.47 -28.39
N PHE A 20 5.46 -2.13 -28.31
CA PHE A 20 5.70 -1.44 -27.05
C PHE A 20 4.42 -1.14 -26.24
N VAL A 21 3.24 -1.24 -26.86
CA VAL A 21 1.95 -0.99 -26.19
C VAL A 21 1.37 -2.27 -25.54
N GLY A 22 1.95 -3.43 -25.82
CA GLY A 22 1.46 -4.74 -25.33
C GLY A 22 2.36 -5.45 -24.31
N ALA A 23 3.46 -4.84 -23.85
CA ALA A 23 4.23 -5.42 -22.76
C ALA A 23 3.39 -5.32 -21.48
N PRO A 24 3.00 -6.43 -20.83
CA PRO A 24 2.45 -6.35 -19.49
C PRO A 24 3.54 -5.72 -18.64
N THR A 25 3.29 -4.50 -18.17
CA THR A 25 4.04 -3.96 -17.04
C THR A 25 4.11 -5.08 -15.99
N PRO A 26 5.29 -5.40 -15.43
CA PRO A 26 5.38 -6.24 -14.24
C PRO A 26 4.84 -5.43 -13.06
N GLY A 27 3.55 -5.13 -13.11
CA GLY A 27 2.73 -4.64 -12.03
C GLY A 27 1.93 -5.86 -11.58
N TYR A 28 2.42 -6.48 -10.50
CA TYR A 28 1.66 -7.29 -9.55
C TYR A 28 0.22 -7.59 -9.97
N VAL A 29 0.03 -8.67 -10.74
CA VAL A 29 -1.25 -9.37 -10.74
C VAL A 29 -1.29 -10.24 -9.48
N SER A 30 -1.62 -9.60 -8.36
CA SER A 30 -2.03 -10.30 -7.14
C SER A 30 -3.20 -11.20 -7.53
N GLY A 31 -2.94 -12.50 -7.53
CA GLY A 31 -3.88 -13.49 -8.04
C GLY A 31 -5.26 -13.31 -7.42
N CYS A 32 -6.28 -13.36 -8.28
CA CYS A 32 -7.64 -13.69 -7.87
C CYS A 32 -7.66 -15.10 -7.27
N SER A 33 -7.16 -15.25 -6.03
CA SER A 33 -7.56 -16.36 -5.18
C SER A 33 -8.84 -15.91 -4.51
N SER A 34 -9.97 -16.32 -5.10
CA SER A 34 -11.30 -16.23 -4.49
C SER A 34 -11.33 -17.13 -3.26
N GLY A 35 -10.80 -16.59 -2.17
CA GLY A 35 -10.63 -17.21 -0.88
C GLY A 35 -9.85 -16.21 -0.05
N GLY A 36 -10.54 -15.15 0.40
CA GLY A 36 -9.92 -14.04 1.10
C GLY A 36 -9.20 -14.56 2.35
N SER A 37 -7.88 -14.67 2.27
CA SER A 37 -7.07 -14.92 3.45
C SER A 37 -7.32 -13.77 4.40
N SER A 38 -7.87 -14.09 5.58
CA SER A 38 -7.85 -13.17 6.72
C SER A 38 -6.43 -12.67 6.90
N VAL A 39 -6.27 -11.36 7.04
CA VAL A 39 -4.95 -10.78 7.28
C VAL A 39 -4.52 -11.11 8.70
N ASP A 40 -3.24 -11.42 8.88
CA ASP A 40 -2.68 -11.53 10.22
C ASP A 40 -2.72 -10.16 10.92
N PRO A 41 -3.37 -10.04 12.09
CA PRO A 41 -3.52 -8.74 12.75
C PRO A 41 -2.17 -8.11 13.11
N GLN A 42 -1.19 -8.90 13.54
CA GLN A 42 0.12 -8.39 13.95
C GLN A 42 0.90 -7.89 12.73
N GLU A 43 0.82 -8.60 11.60
CA GLU A 43 1.39 -8.17 10.33
C GLU A 43 0.74 -6.87 9.84
N TYR A 44 -0.58 -6.75 9.96
CA TYR A 44 -1.27 -5.49 9.67
C TYR A 44 -0.77 -4.35 10.55
N CYS A 45 -0.75 -4.54 11.88
CA CYS A 45 -0.30 -3.52 12.81
C CYS A 45 1.13 -3.06 12.50
N ARG A 46 2.04 -4.02 12.26
CA ARG A 46 3.43 -3.71 11.92
C ARG A 46 3.52 -2.91 10.63
N GLY A 47 2.89 -3.41 9.57
CA GLY A 47 2.90 -2.78 8.27
C GLY A 47 2.26 -1.38 8.27
N TYR A 48 1.19 -1.19 9.04
CA TYR A 48 0.54 0.11 9.20
C TYR A 48 1.51 1.10 9.84
N ASN A 49 2.03 0.77 11.02
CA ASN A 49 2.91 1.66 11.77
C ASN A 49 4.23 1.94 11.05
N GLU A 50 4.83 0.95 10.38
CA GLU A 50 6.06 1.15 9.61
C GLU A 50 5.85 2.21 8.51
N ARG A 51 4.71 2.14 7.81
CA ARG A 51 4.34 3.11 6.77
C ARG A 51 3.99 4.47 7.35
N THR A 52 3.29 4.53 8.48
CA THR A 52 3.00 5.80 9.16
C THR A 52 4.29 6.48 9.62
N CYS A 53 5.22 5.77 10.26
CA CYS A 53 6.53 6.30 10.63
C CYS A 53 7.30 6.83 9.41
N ALA A 54 7.32 6.05 8.31
CA ALA A 54 7.99 6.46 7.08
C ALA A 54 7.35 7.71 6.46
N ARG A 55 6.01 7.76 6.45
CA ARG A 55 5.24 8.90 5.96
C ARG A 55 5.48 10.15 6.79
N ASP A 56 5.54 10.02 8.11
CA ASP A 56 5.83 11.14 9.02
C ASP A 56 7.24 11.67 8.86
N ARG A 57 8.21 10.79 8.59
CA ARG A 57 9.56 11.19 8.20
C ARG A 57 9.57 11.97 6.88
N VAL A 58 8.86 11.48 5.85
CA VAL A 58 8.75 12.18 4.55
C VAL A 58 8.00 13.51 4.69
N ALA A 59 7.01 13.58 5.57
CA ALA A 59 6.27 14.81 5.91
C ALA A 59 7.12 15.83 6.70
N GLY A 60 8.30 15.45 7.18
CA GLY A 60 9.13 16.26 8.07
C GLY A 60 8.58 16.39 9.50
N ARG A 61 7.61 15.55 9.88
CA ARG A 61 7.10 15.43 11.26
C ARG A 61 8.07 14.67 12.17
N LEU A 62 8.86 13.78 11.59
CA LEU A 62 9.92 13.03 12.27
C LEU A 62 11.29 13.31 11.63
N ASP A 63 12.29 13.54 12.48
CA ASP A 63 13.69 13.51 12.09
C ASP A 63 14.23 12.07 12.09
N GLU A 64 15.49 11.88 11.72
CA GLU A 64 16.08 10.52 11.64
C GLU A 64 16.04 9.78 13.00
N PRO A 65 16.46 10.40 14.13
CA PRO A 65 16.29 9.79 15.45
C PRO A 65 14.83 9.45 15.78
N GLY A 66 13.89 10.36 15.47
CA GLY A 66 12.46 10.16 15.70
C GLY A 66 11.90 8.99 14.89
N TYR A 67 12.32 8.83 13.63
CA TYR A 67 11.95 7.70 12.79
C TYR A 67 12.45 6.37 13.36
N GLN A 68 13.71 6.30 13.79
CA GLN A 68 14.28 5.09 14.39
C GLN A 68 13.56 4.71 15.70
N ALA A 69 13.22 5.71 16.52
CA ALA A 69 12.43 5.49 17.72
C ALA A 69 11.01 4.99 17.39
N CYS A 70 10.36 5.58 16.39
CA CYS A 70 9.02 5.19 15.93
C CYS A 70 9.01 3.71 15.49
N VAL A 71 9.92 3.33 14.59
CA VAL A 71 10.02 1.95 14.10
C VAL A 71 10.44 0.97 15.19
N GLY A 72 11.33 1.40 16.09
CA GLY A 72 11.81 0.57 17.21
C GLY A 72 10.73 0.19 18.22
N GLN A 73 9.65 0.96 18.33
CA GLN A 73 8.52 0.67 19.23
C GLN A 73 7.49 -0.30 18.62
N ILE A 74 7.47 -0.45 17.30
CA ILE A 74 6.47 -1.25 16.57
C ILE A 74 6.38 -2.70 17.09
N PRO A 75 7.48 -3.45 17.31
CA PRO A 75 7.38 -4.82 17.80
C PRO A 75 6.69 -4.93 19.16
N LEU A 76 6.87 -3.93 20.02
CA LEU A 76 6.25 -3.87 21.34
C LEU A 76 4.77 -3.49 21.23
N MET A 77 4.44 -2.50 20.39
CA MET A 77 3.06 -2.04 20.17
C MET A 77 2.20 -3.08 19.44
N CYS A 78 2.78 -3.84 18.52
CA CYS A 78 2.02 -4.82 17.75
C CYS A 78 2.02 -6.22 18.38
N SER A 79 2.75 -6.42 19.48
CA SER A 79 2.73 -7.68 20.23
C SER A 79 1.34 -7.90 20.81
N GLY A 80 0.68 -8.98 20.39
CA GLY A 80 -0.67 -9.30 20.86
C GLY A 80 -1.78 -8.46 20.22
N PHE A 81 -1.46 -7.63 19.22
CA PHE A 81 -2.48 -6.92 18.46
C PHE A 81 -3.46 -7.90 17.83
N ASN A 82 -4.75 -7.59 17.93
CA ASN A 82 -5.82 -8.34 17.30
C ASN A 82 -6.87 -7.38 16.75
N PHE A 83 -7.58 -7.83 15.73
CA PHE A 83 -8.74 -7.13 15.25
C PHE A 83 -9.89 -7.26 16.26
N GLY A 84 -10.71 -6.21 16.37
CA GLY A 84 -11.87 -6.23 17.25
C GLY A 84 -12.89 -7.33 16.88
N PRO A 85 -13.82 -7.67 17.79
CA PRO A 85 -14.84 -8.67 17.50
C PRO A 85 -15.67 -8.27 16.27
N GLY A 86 -15.80 -9.17 15.30
CA GLY A 86 -16.52 -8.92 14.03
C GLY A 86 -15.72 -8.15 12.97
N CYS A 87 -14.48 -7.75 13.27
CA CYS A 87 -13.55 -7.19 12.30
C CYS A 87 -12.72 -8.33 11.70
N ASN A 88 -12.89 -8.57 10.40
CA ASN A 88 -12.07 -9.52 9.65
C ASN A 88 -11.75 -8.91 8.27
N PRO A 89 -10.75 -8.00 8.21
CA PRO A 89 -10.42 -7.33 6.97
C PRO A 89 -9.77 -8.31 6.00
N THR A 90 -10.07 -8.13 4.73
CA THR A 90 -9.43 -8.90 3.67
C THR A 90 -8.07 -8.30 3.32
N GLN A 91 -7.17 -9.11 2.76
CA GLN A 91 -5.87 -8.62 2.28
C GLN A 91 -6.01 -7.45 1.32
N SER A 92 -7.01 -7.46 0.42
CA SER A 92 -7.23 -6.35 -0.52
C SER A 92 -7.63 -5.05 0.17
N THR A 93 -8.37 -5.12 1.29
CA THR A 93 -8.71 -3.94 2.11
C THR A 93 -7.47 -3.36 2.77
N VAL A 94 -6.60 -4.22 3.31
CA VAL A 94 -5.33 -3.82 3.94
C VAL A 94 -4.37 -3.23 2.92
N ASP A 95 -4.23 -3.85 1.75
CA ASP A 95 -3.35 -3.38 0.68
C ASP A 95 -3.79 -1.99 0.16
N ALA A 96 -5.10 -1.73 0.10
CA ALA A 96 -5.63 -0.42 -0.27
C ALA A 96 -5.23 0.66 0.77
N CYS A 97 -5.36 0.36 2.06
CA CYS A 97 -4.89 1.25 3.13
C CYS A 97 -3.38 1.50 3.04
N PHE A 98 -2.59 0.44 2.88
CA PHE A 98 -1.14 0.55 2.74
C PHE A 98 -0.72 1.38 1.52
N SER A 99 -1.43 1.24 0.41
CA SER A 99 -1.22 2.03 -0.80
C SER A 99 -1.53 3.51 -0.56
N ALA A 100 -2.61 3.80 0.18
CA ALA A 100 -2.98 5.17 0.54
C ALA A 100 -1.96 5.83 1.50
N LEU A 101 -1.36 5.06 2.41
CA LEU A 101 -0.33 5.56 3.34
C LEU A 101 0.98 5.92 2.63
N VAL A 102 1.35 5.23 1.56
CA VAL A 102 2.59 5.50 0.81
C VAL A 102 2.40 6.49 -0.33
N ASP A 103 1.18 6.98 -0.56
CA ASP A 103 0.88 7.96 -1.61
C ASP A 103 1.55 9.31 -1.29
N PRO A 104 2.50 9.78 -2.11
CA PRO A 104 3.21 11.04 -1.88
C PRO A 104 2.27 12.26 -1.91
N MET A 105 1.15 12.19 -2.61
CA MET A 105 0.17 13.29 -2.65
C MET A 105 -0.64 13.42 -1.36
N ARG A 106 -0.60 12.40 -0.50
CA ARG A 106 -1.38 12.31 0.75
C ARG A 106 -0.54 12.32 2.01
N VAL A 107 0.76 12.61 1.89
CA VAL A 107 1.71 12.67 3.02
C VAL A 107 1.29 13.69 4.09
N GLY A 108 0.68 14.81 3.66
CA GLY A 108 0.17 15.85 4.56
C GLY A 108 -1.21 15.59 5.17
N THR A 109 -1.90 14.53 4.74
CA THR A 109 -3.24 14.16 5.22
C THR A 109 -3.11 13.27 6.45
N ASP A 110 -4.01 13.38 7.44
CA ASP A 110 -3.99 12.48 8.60
C ASP A 110 -4.38 11.06 8.18
N ASP A 111 -3.70 10.04 8.69
CA ASP A 111 -3.94 8.63 8.35
C ASP A 111 -5.36 8.18 8.69
N ILE A 112 -5.89 8.62 9.84
CA ILE A 112 -7.27 8.36 10.29
C ILE A 112 -8.30 8.93 9.30
N SER A 113 -7.93 9.92 8.50
CA SER A 113 -8.82 10.52 7.50
C SER A 113 -8.76 9.82 6.13
N LEU A 114 -7.89 8.82 5.95
CA LEU A 114 -7.82 8.03 4.72
C LEU A 114 -8.97 7.02 4.67
N PRO A 115 -9.92 7.13 3.72
CA PRO A 115 -11.07 6.26 3.65
C PRO A 115 -10.68 4.78 3.44
N GLU A 116 -9.53 4.52 2.82
CA GLU A 116 -9.01 3.18 2.60
C GLU A 116 -8.58 2.51 3.91
N CYS A 117 -8.02 3.29 4.85
CA CYS A 117 -7.69 2.82 6.18
C CYS A 117 -8.92 2.75 7.08
N GLN A 118 -9.91 3.63 6.87
CA GLN A 118 -11.22 3.52 7.51
C GLN A 118 -11.97 2.24 7.16
N ALA A 119 -11.79 1.74 5.94
CA ALA A 119 -12.34 0.46 5.52
C ALA A 119 -11.71 -0.73 6.28
N VAL A 120 -10.51 -0.56 6.86
CA VAL A 120 -9.93 -1.53 7.80
C VAL A 120 -10.55 -1.30 9.17
N CYS A 121 -11.78 -1.77 9.32
CA CYS A 121 -12.51 -1.86 10.59
C CYS A 121 -12.65 -0.55 11.38
N GLY A 122 -12.80 0.59 10.69
CA GLY A 122 -13.12 1.87 11.31
C GLY A 122 -11.98 2.88 11.38
N GLY A 123 -10.82 2.61 10.78
CA GLY A 123 -9.78 3.64 10.57
C GLY A 123 -8.79 3.80 11.70
N SER A 124 -8.99 3.03 12.76
CA SER A 124 -7.98 2.83 13.77
C SER A 124 -7.24 1.55 13.41
N GLY A 125 -5.94 1.63 13.10
CA GLY A 125 -5.06 0.58 13.60
C GLY A 125 -5.45 0.41 15.07
N GLY A 126 -6.12 -0.70 15.38
CA GLY A 126 -6.97 -0.91 16.55
C GLY A 126 -6.57 0.03 17.66
N GLY A 127 -7.43 1.02 17.93
CA GLY A 127 -7.28 1.80 19.13
C GLY A 127 -7.06 0.78 20.23
N PHE A 128 -5.95 0.90 20.94
CA PHE A 128 -5.84 0.32 22.26
C PHE A 128 -6.99 0.95 23.06
N GLU A 129 -8.20 0.44 22.89
CA GLU A 129 -9.10 0.28 24.00
C GLU A 129 -8.46 -0.87 24.77
N PRO A 130 -7.71 -0.59 25.86
CA PRO A 130 -7.50 -1.62 26.85
C PRO A 130 -8.91 -2.07 27.24
N GLU A 131 -9.32 -3.25 26.80
CA GLU A 131 -10.46 -3.92 27.42
C GLU A 131 -10.17 -3.91 28.92
N GLY A 132 -11.05 -3.22 29.65
CA GLY A 132 -10.79 -2.83 31.01
C GLY A 132 -10.52 -4.01 31.95
N ILE A 133 -9.96 -3.62 33.10
CA ILE A 133 -9.78 -4.35 34.37
C ILE A 133 -8.44 -5.07 34.50
#